data_AF-A0A8X7N3F1-F1
#
_entry.id   AF-A0A8X7N3F1-F1
#
_cell.length_a   1.000
_cell.length_b   1.000
_cell.length_c   1.000
_cell.angle_alpha   90.00
_cell.angle_beta   90.00
_cell.angle_gamma   90.00
#
_symmetry.space_group_name_H-M   'P 1'
#
loop_
_entity.id
_entity.type
_entity.pdbx_description
1 polymer ?
#
loop_
_entity_poly.entity_id
_entity_poly.type
_entity_poly.pdbx_seq_one_letter_code
_entity_poly.pdbx_strand_id
1 'polypeptide(L)'
;MATQADPFPLPWYIFFGIVEPISVVAGATYALAFQQKYHYELVPPSFVVPKPTLLGKIAKTAQPTVTAVLPTLDAPTSMGLSQLGSCYILILLNSSLMLYAFRTYIKDRRALRNVLVYFFIVLGVADWTHIGLTFYGLPEPVSGSKVSLLLRPEGWNSLLFGNIAITFMLFCCRLAWYLGPGSASIKVKTS
;
A
#
# COMPACT_ATOMS: atom_id res chain seq x y z
N MET A 1 -5.89 -13.19 40.50
CA MET A 1 -5.65 -12.12 39.51
C MET A 1 -5.34 -12.75 38.17
N ALA A 2 -6.22 -12.58 37.19
CA ALA A 2 -5.90 -12.90 35.79
C ALA A 2 -4.94 -11.81 35.27
N THR A 3 -3.71 -12.18 34.91
CA THR A 3 -2.81 -11.28 34.18
C THR A 3 -3.35 -11.12 32.77
N GLN A 4 -4.02 -10.00 32.49
CA GLN A 4 -4.39 -9.66 31.12
C GLN A 4 -3.11 -9.39 30.32
N ALA A 5 -2.96 -10.10 29.20
CA ALA A 5 -1.91 -9.82 28.24
C ALA A 5 -2.09 -8.39 27.69
N ASP A 6 -0.98 -7.68 27.46
CA ASP A 6 -1.03 -6.35 26.84
C ASP A 6 -1.58 -6.51 25.40
N PRO A 7 -2.73 -5.91 25.07
CA PRO A 7 -3.31 -6.00 23.73
C PRO A 7 -2.48 -5.27 22.67
N PHE A 8 -1.57 -4.37 23.08
CA PHE A 8 -0.71 -3.64 22.16
C PHE A 8 0.74 -3.49 22.67
N PRO A 9 1.51 -4.59 22.61
CA PRO A 9 2.92 -4.59 22.99
C PRO A 9 3.72 -3.55 22.20
N LEU A 10 4.80 -3.05 22.81
CA LEU A 10 5.66 -2.02 22.22
C LEU A 10 6.17 -2.34 20.79
N PRO A 11 6.59 -3.59 20.45
CA PRO A 11 7.03 -3.91 19.10
C PRO A 11 5.96 -3.65 18.03
N TRP A 12 4.71 -4.00 18.32
CA TRP A 12 3.58 -3.78 17.42
C TRP A 12 3.23 -2.30 17.29
N TYR A 13 3.37 -1.53 18.37
CA TYR A 13 3.21 -0.08 18.32
C TYR A 13 4.28 0.59 17.46
N ILE A 14 5.56 0.20 17.61
CA ILE A 14 6.64 0.75 16.78
C ILE A 14 6.40 0.42 15.31
N PHE A 15 6.03 -0.83 15.01
CA PHE A 15 5.77 -1.24 13.64
C PHE A 15 4.60 -0.46 13.02
N PHE A 16 3.40 -0.55 13.61
CA PHE A 16 2.20 0.04 13.03
C PHE A 16 2.10 1.57 13.20
N GLY A 17 2.66 2.12 14.28
CA GLY A 17 2.58 3.54 14.60
C GLY A 17 3.75 4.38 14.09
N ILE A 18 4.85 3.76 13.64
CA ILE A 18 6.04 4.49 13.18
C ILE A 18 6.55 3.93 11.84
N VAL A 19 6.90 2.64 11.78
CA VAL A 19 7.53 2.05 10.59
C VAL A 19 6.60 2.05 9.39
N GLU A 20 5.35 1.62 9.58
CA GLU A 20 4.34 1.65 8.52
C GLU A 20 4.07 3.09 8.03
N PRO A 21 3.77 4.07 8.89
CA PRO A 21 3.64 5.47 8.46
C PRO A 21 4.81 5.99 7.63
N ILE A 22 6.05 5.66 8.00
CA ILE A 22 7.24 6.06 7.24
C ILE A 22 7.24 5.45 5.83
N SER A 23 6.82 4.19 5.68
CA SER A 23 6.71 3.60 4.33
C SER A 23 5.62 4.28 3.50
N VAL A 24 4.53 4.73 4.12
CA VAL A 24 3.47 5.51 3.46
C VAL A 24 3.96 6.91 3.04
N VAL A 25 4.90 7.53 3.77
CA VAL A 25 5.57 8.79 3.33
C VAL A 25 6.21 8.62 1.96
N ALA A 26 6.87 7.48 1.71
CA ALA A 26 7.51 7.22 0.43
C ALA A 26 6.48 7.19 -0.70
N GLY A 27 5.34 6.51 -0.50
CA GLY A 27 4.23 6.51 -1.46
C GLY A 27 3.62 7.90 -1.69
N ALA A 28 3.38 8.66 -0.62
CA ALA A 28 2.86 10.02 -0.69
C ALA A 28 3.80 10.96 -1.45
N THR A 29 5.10 10.92 -1.12
CA THR A 29 6.13 11.72 -1.79
C THR A 29 6.22 11.35 -3.26
N TYR A 30 6.15 10.07 -3.58
CA TYR A 30 6.18 9.60 -4.97
C TYR A 30 4.98 10.11 -5.77
N ALA A 31 3.78 10.08 -5.19
CA ALA A 31 2.55 10.56 -5.83
C ALA A 31 2.42 12.09 -5.92
N LEU A 32 3.01 12.84 -4.98
CA LEU A 32 2.92 14.31 -4.92
C LEU A 32 4.08 15.01 -5.64
N ALA A 33 5.32 14.61 -5.36
CA ALA A 33 6.51 15.28 -5.88
C ALA A 33 7.01 14.69 -7.20
N PHE A 34 6.74 13.41 -7.46
CA PHE A 34 7.26 12.69 -8.62
C PHE A 34 6.13 12.15 -9.53
N GLN A 35 5.09 12.96 -9.74
CA GLN A 35 3.85 12.57 -10.44
C GLN A 35 4.10 11.94 -11.81
N GLN A 36 5.02 12.51 -12.60
CA GLN A 36 5.36 11.98 -13.93
C GLN A 36 5.95 10.58 -13.83
N LYS A 37 6.91 10.37 -12.93
CA LYS A 37 7.54 9.07 -12.74
C LYS A 37 6.54 8.04 -12.19
N TYR A 38 5.68 8.46 -11.27
CA TYR A 38 4.57 7.66 -10.73
C TYR A 38 3.63 7.20 -11.85
N HIS A 39 3.24 8.11 -12.76
CA HIS A 39 2.36 7.79 -13.89
C HIS A 39 2.97 6.77 -14.86
N TYR A 40 4.25 6.92 -15.22
CA TYR A 40 4.93 5.98 -16.12
C TYR A 40 5.16 4.61 -15.49
N GLU A 41 5.40 4.55 -14.18
CA GLU A 41 5.60 3.30 -13.46
C GLU A 41 4.28 2.67 -12.98
N LEU A 42 3.13 3.28 -13.24
CA LEU A 42 1.83 2.75 -12.85
C LEU A 42 1.51 1.41 -13.53
N VAL A 43 1.96 1.26 -14.76
CA VAL A 43 1.84 0.03 -15.54
C VAL A 43 3.25 -0.45 -15.86
N PRO A 44 3.65 -1.65 -15.41
CA PRO A 44 4.96 -2.18 -15.76
C PRO A 44 5.07 -2.38 -17.28
N PRO A 45 6.26 -2.17 -17.87
CA PRO A 45 6.47 -2.34 -19.31
C PRO A 45 6.07 -3.74 -19.84
N SER A 46 6.11 -4.76 -18.98
CA SER A 46 5.67 -6.13 -19.28
C SER A 46 4.18 -6.27 -19.58
N PHE A 47 3.36 -5.30 -19.17
CA PHE A 47 1.91 -5.25 -19.42
C PHE A 47 1.51 -4.21 -20.48
N VAL A 48 2.45 -3.41 -21.00
CA VAL A 48 2.18 -2.43 -22.05
C VAL A 48 2.12 -3.11 -23.41
N VAL A 49 0.92 -3.32 -23.94
CA VAL A 49 0.72 -3.75 -25.33
C VAL A 49 1.18 -2.60 -26.24
N PRO A 50 2.19 -2.78 -27.12
CA PRO A 50 2.42 -1.83 -28.19
C PRO A 50 1.22 -1.94 -29.12
N LYS A 51 0.28 -0.99 -29.07
CA LYS A 51 -0.69 -0.86 -30.17
C LYS A 51 0.14 -0.63 -31.43
N PRO A 52 0.05 -1.46 -32.47
CA PRO A 52 0.75 -1.23 -33.71
C PRO A 52 0.03 -0.10 -34.46
N THR A 53 0.17 1.12 -33.96
CA THR A 53 -0.26 2.31 -34.70
C THR A 53 0.76 2.47 -35.83
N LEU A 54 0.30 2.41 -37.08
CA LEU A 54 1.11 2.61 -38.29
C LEU A 54 2.03 3.86 -38.22
N LEU A 55 1.62 4.87 -37.44
CA LEU A 55 2.39 6.08 -37.08
C LEU A 55 3.69 5.83 -36.30
N GLY A 56 3.79 4.77 -35.50
CA GLY A 56 4.98 4.45 -34.71
C GLY A 56 6.17 3.93 -35.53
N LYS A 57 5.91 3.42 -36.74
CA LYS A 57 6.99 3.05 -37.68
C LYS A 57 7.58 4.27 -38.40
N ILE A 58 6.80 5.34 -38.56
CA ILE A 58 7.24 6.58 -39.21
C ILE A 58 8.03 7.44 -38.20
N ALA A 59 7.67 7.39 -36.91
CA ALA A 59 8.36 8.12 -35.85
C ALA A 59 9.78 7.60 -35.53
N LYS A 60 10.13 6.35 -35.90
CA LYS A 60 11.48 5.80 -35.68
C LYS A 60 12.56 6.40 -36.59
N THR A 61 12.20 7.21 -37.58
CA THR A 61 13.15 7.90 -38.47
C THR A 61 13.40 9.36 -38.03
N ALA A 62 12.62 9.87 -37.08
CA ALA A 62 12.79 11.19 -36.50
C ALA A 62 13.20 11.03 -35.03
N GLN A 63 14.48 10.78 -34.81
CA GLN A 63 15.09 10.84 -33.48
C GLN A 63 15.45 12.31 -33.20
N PRO A 64 14.79 13.05 -32.30
CA PRO A 64 15.37 14.25 -31.76
C PRO A 64 16.20 13.88 -30.53
N THR A 65 17.41 14.41 -30.56
CA THR A 65 18.46 14.49 -29.55
C THR A 65 17.94 14.58 -28.10
N VAL A 66 18.59 13.80 -27.26
CA VAL A 66 18.52 13.71 -25.79
C VAL A 66 18.39 15.09 -25.12
N THR A 67 17.16 15.50 -24.85
CA THR A 67 16.76 16.30 -23.69
C THR A 67 15.40 15.75 -23.28
N ALA A 68 15.38 14.84 -22.30
CA ALA A 68 14.15 14.22 -21.82
C ALA A 68 13.32 15.25 -21.05
N VAL A 69 12.65 16.14 -21.79
CA VAL A 69 11.49 16.88 -21.28
C VAL A 69 10.41 15.83 -21.05
N LEU A 70 10.28 15.36 -19.81
CA LEU A 70 9.19 14.48 -19.42
C LEU A 70 7.87 15.12 -19.90
N PRO A 71 7.03 14.40 -20.66
CA PRO A 71 5.77 14.95 -21.15
C PRO A 71 4.97 15.58 -20.02
N THR A 72 4.51 16.82 -20.23
CA THR A 72 3.62 17.51 -19.30
C THR A 72 2.41 16.63 -19.04
N LEU A 73 2.20 16.26 -17.78
CA LEU A 73 1.09 15.41 -17.37
C LEU A 73 -0.22 16.16 -17.67
N ASP A 74 -1.24 15.46 -18.16
CA ASP A 74 -2.55 16.05 -18.38
C ASP A 74 -3.15 16.50 -17.04
N ALA A 75 -3.86 17.63 -17.07
CA ALA A 75 -4.46 18.24 -15.87
C ALA A 75 -5.31 17.27 -15.02
N PRO A 76 -6.19 16.41 -15.60
CA PRO A 76 -6.97 15.48 -14.79
C PRO A 76 -6.11 14.39 -14.13
N THR A 77 -5.08 13.87 -14.82
CA THR A 77 -4.16 12.90 -14.20
C THR A 77 -3.34 13.52 -13.07
N SER A 78 -2.83 14.74 -13.25
CA SER A 78 -2.11 15.46 -12.19
C SER A 78 -3.00 15.72 -10.96
N MET A 79 -4.25 16.11 -11.18
CA MET A 79 -5.23 16.27 -10.09
C MET A 79 -5.51 14.94 -9.38
N GLY A 80 -5.71 13.85 -10.13
CA GLY A 80 -5.95 12.52 -9.58
C GLY A 80 -4.78 12.00 -8.75
N LEU A 81 -3.55 12.17 -9.22
CA LEU A 81 -2.35 11.79 -8.46
C LEU A 81 -2.17 12.63 -7.19
N SER A 82 -2.53 13.92 -7.26
CA SER A 82 -2.49 14.80 -6.08
C SER A 82 -3.48 14.36 -4.99
N GLN A 83 -4.69 13.96 -5.40
CA GLN A 83 -5.70 13.40 -4.49
C GLN A 83 -5.25 12.06 -3.90
N LEU A 84 -4.61 11.20 -4.71
CA LEU A 84 -4.05 9.94 -4.25
C LEU A 84 -2.92 10.16 -3.23
N GLY A 85 -2.06 11.15 -3.46
CA GLY A 85 -1.05 11.60 -2.49
C GLY A 85 -1.67 12.07 -1.17
N SER A 86 -2.76 12.84 -1.23
CA SER A 86 -3.51 13.26 -0.04
C SER A 86 -4.07 12.06 0.74
N CYS A 87 -4.58 11.04 0.05
CA CYS A 87 -5.06 9.80 0.67
C CYS A 87 -3.94 9.07 1.44
N TYR A 88 -2.73 9.00 0.87
CA TYR A 88 -1.58 8.42 1.59
C TYR A 88 -1.24 9.22 2.86
N ILE A 89 -1.28 10.55 2.82
CA ILE A 89 -1.05 11.38 4.02
C ILE A 89 -2.13 11.11 5.08
N LEU A 90 -3.39 10.96 4.68
CA LEU A 90 -4.46 10.62 5.61
C LEU A 90 -4.22 9.26 6.27
N ILE A 91 -3.81 8.24 5.51
CA ILE A 91 -3.49 6.91 6.06
C ILE A 91 -2.31 7.00 7.04
N LEU A 92 -1.27 7.76 6.68
CA LEU A 92 -0.12 8.04 7.55
C LEU A 92 -0.56 8.65 8.87
N LEU A 93 -1.38 9.71 8.83
CA LEU A 93 -1.86 10.39 10.02
C LEU A 93 -2.76 9.46 10.84
N ASN A 94 -3.58 8.65 10.19
CA ASN A 94 -4.45 7.70 10.85
C ASN A 94 -3.65 6.66 11.63
N SER A 95 -2.68 6.00 10.99
CA SER A 95 -1.82 5.00 11.63
C SER A 95 -0.93 5.63 12.71
N SER A 96 -0.38 6.83 12.51
CA SER A 96 0.49 7.48 13.50
C SER A 96 -0.29 8.02 14.70
N LEU A 97 -1.27 8.90 14.44
CA LEU A 97 -1.96 9.67 15.49
C LEU A 97 -3.06 8.87 16.17
N MET A 98 -3.83 8.03 15.45
CA MET A 98 -4.86 7.23 16.13
C MET A 98 -4.24 6.16 17.01
N LEU A 99 -3.21 5.45 16.55
CA LEU A 99 -2.56 4.44 17.39
C LEU A 99 -1.87 5.07 18.60
N TYR A 100 -1.27 6.26 18.45
CA TYR A 100 -0.79 7.06 19.57
C TYR A 100 -1.92 7.42 20.55
N ALA A 101 -3.04 7.90 20.05
CA ALA A 101 -4.20 8.28 20.87
C ALA A 101 -4.78 7.07 21.60
N PHE A 102 -4.95 5.93 20.93
CA PHE A 102 -5.46 4.71 21.55
C PHE A 102 -4.55 4.25 22.68
N ARG A 103 -3.23 4.22 22.46
CA ARG A 103 -2.25 3.83 23.48
C ARG A 103 -2.21 4.81 24.66
N THR A 104 -2.37 6.10 24.39
CA THR A 104 -2.23 7.16 25.40
C THR A 104 -3.48 7.31 26.24
N TYR A 105 -4.66 7.37 25.62
CA TYR A 105 -5.90 7.74 26.28
C TYR A 105 -6.77 6.54 26.71
N ILE A 106 -6.68 5.39 26.04
CA ILE A 106 -7.48 4.21 26.42
C ILE A 106 -6.69 3.37 27.43
N LYS A 107 -7.04 3.51 28.72
CA LYS A 107 -6.40 2.74 29.81
C LYS A 107 -7.04 1.38 30.04
N ASP A 108 -8.33 1.22 29.70
CA ASP A 108 -8.98 -0.09 29.74
C ASP A 108 -8.46 -0.98 28.61
N ARG A 109 -7.82 -2.08 29.01
CA ARG A 109 -7.22 -3.06 28.09
C ARG A 109 -8.26 -3.75 27.22
N ARG A 110 -9.49 -3.97 27.72
CA ARG A 110 -10.55 -4.63 26.94
C ARG A 110 -11.11 -3.68 25.88
N ALA A 111 -11.37 -2.43 26.24
CA ALA A 111 -11.75 -1.40 25.28
C ALA A 111 -10.66 -1.18 24.22
N LEU A 112 -9.39 -1.06 24.64
CA LEU A 112 -8.25 -0.88 23.72
C LEU A 112 -8.15 -2.04 22.72
N ARG A 113 -8.28 -3.29 23.18
CA ARG A 113 -8.29 -4.47 22.31
C ARG A 113 -9.40 -4.38 21.26
N ASN A 114 -10.64 -4.09 21.68
CA ASN A 114 -11.77 -4.06 20.77
C ASN A 114 -11.60 -2.97 19.70
N VAL A 115 -11.13 -1.79 20.09
CA VAL A 115 -10.85 -0.69 19.14
C VAL A 115 -9.74 -1.09 18.16
N LEU A 116 -8.65 -1.69 18.65
CA LEU A 116 -7.55 -2.15 17.79
C LEU A 116 -7.98 -3.25 16.82
N VAL A 117 -8.85 -4.17 17.26
CA VAL A 117 -9.46 -5.17 16.37
C VAL A 117 -10.21 -4.44 15.23
N TYR A 118 -11.20 -3.61 15.52
CA TYR A 118 -11.93 -2.93 14.45
C TYR A 118 -11.02 -2.09 13.54
N PHE A 119 -10.03 -1.40 14.11
CA PHE A 119 -9.05 -0.63 13.36
C PHE A 119 -8.24 -1.51 12.38
N PHE A 120 -7.70 -2.64 12.83
CA PHE A 120 -6.92 -3.53 11.97
C PHE A 120 -7.77 -4.32 10.97
N ILE A 121 -9.05 -4.59 11.25
CA ILE A 121 -9.99 -5.12 10.24
C ILE A 121 -10.17 -4.11 9.11
N VAL A 122 -10.42 -2.84 9.44
CA VAL A 122 -10.63 -1.79 8.43
C VAL A 122 -9.38 -1.63 7.56
N LEU A 123 -8.19 -1.59 8.17
CA LEU A 123 -6.93 -1.55 7.42
C LEU A 123 -6.69 -2.82 6.59
N GLY A 124 -7.00 -4.00 7.13
CA GLY A 124 -6.88 -5.26 6.38
C GLY A 124 -7.80 -5.32 5.15
N VAL A 125 -9.02 -4.81 5.25
CA VAL A 125 -9.94 -4.69 4.11
C VAL A 125 -9.40 -3.69 3.09
N ALA A 126 -8.79 -2.59 3.54
CA ALA A 126 -8.14 -1.63 2.64
C ALA A 126 -6.97 -2.27 1.88
N ASP A 127 -6.13 -3.09 2.53
CA ASP A 127 -5.03 -3.81 1.86
C ASP A 127 -5.56 -4.68 0.72
N TRP A 128 -6.58 -5.51 0.99
CA TRP A 128 -7.18 -6.38 -0.02
C TRP A 128 -7.85 -5.61 -1.14
N THR A 129 -8.52 -4.51 -0.83
CA THR A 129 -9.12 -3.63 -1.84
C THR A 129 -8.04 -3.03 -2.74
N HIS A 130 -6.93 -2.59 -2.16
CA HIS A 130 -5.81 -2.01 -2.92
C HIS A 130 -5.13 -3.05 -3.83
N ILE A 131 -4.85 -4.25 -3.29
CA ILE A 131 -4.30 -5.38 -4.05
C ILE A 131 -5.26 -5.78 -5.18
N GLY A 132 -6.55 -5.94 -4.87
CA GLY A 132 -7.58 -6.32 -5.84
C GLY A 132 -7.76 -5.29 -6.96
N LEU A 133 -7.78 -3.99 -6.62
CA LEU A 133 -7.82 -2.93 -7.62
C LEU A 133 -6.55 -2.85 -8.46
N THR A 134 -5.39 -3.15 -7.88
CA THR A 134 -4.12 -3.26 -8.63
C THR A 134 -4.21 -4.40 -9.64
N PHE A 135 -4.71 -5.57 -9.25
CA PHE A 135 -4.92 -6.69 -10.17
C PHE A 135 -5.94 -6.38 -11.28
N TYR A 136 -7.06 -5.74 -10.92
CA TYR A 136 -8.11 -5.39 -11.86
C TYR A 136 -7.66 -4.30 -12.86
N GLY A 137 -6.93 -3.29 -12.38
CA GLY A 137 -6.44 -2.17 -13.18
C GLY A 137 -5.28 -2.51 -14.12
N LEU A 138 -4.58 -3.62 -13.89
CA LEU A 138 -3.49 -4.06 -14.76
C LEU A 138 -4.02 -4.51 -16.14
N PRO A 139 -3.41 -4.03 -17.24
CA PRO A 139 -3.78 -4.45 -18.58
C PRO A 139 -3.48 -5.93 -18.83
N GLU A 140 -4.12 -6.50 -19.85
CA GLU A 140 -3.83 -7.86 -20.31
C GLU A 140 -2.36 -7.94 -20.80
N PRO A 141 -1.57 -8.93 -20.34
CA PRO A 141 -0.19 -9.05 -20.74
C PRO A 141 -0.05 -9.48 -22.21
N VAL A 142 1.08 -9.11 -22.81
CA VAL A 142 1.38 -9.42 -24.22
C VAL A 142 1.57 -10.92 -24.48
N SER A 143 1.99 -11.68 -23.46
CA SER A 143 2.18 -13.13 -23.57
C SER A 143 1.94 -13.81 -22.21
N GLY A 144 0.94 -14.70 -22.15
CA GLY A 144 0.57 -15.47 -20.95
C GLY A 144 -0.68 -14.98 -20.24
N SER A 145 -0.98 -15.57 -19.08
CA SER A 145 -2.09 -15.14 -18.21
C SER A 145 -1.60 -14.05 -17.25
N LYS A 146 -2.46 -13.09 -16.88
CA LYS A 146 -2.15 -12.04 -15.87
C LYS A 146 -1.51 -12.64 -14.63
N VAL A 147 -2.11 -13.72 -14.12
CA VAL A 147 -1.65 -14.44 -12.92
C VAL A 147 -0.23 -15.01 -13.11
N SER A 148 0.10 -15.58 -14.28
CA SER A 148 1.42 -16.16 -14.52
C SER A 148 2.56 -15.12 -14.50
N LEU A 149 2.30 -13.89 -14.93
CA LEU A 149 3.28 -12.79 -14.87
C LEU A 149 3.37 -12.19 -13.47
N LEU A 150 2.26 -12.15 -12.75
CA LEU A 150 2.25 -11.72 -11.35
C LEU A 150 2.98 -12.72 -10.45
N LEU A 151 2.98 -14.01 -10.78
CA LEU A 151 3.78 -15.01 -10.06
C LEU A 151 5.29 -14.90 -10.32
N ARG A 152 5.73 -14.06 -11.27
CA ARG A 152 7.15 -13.84 -11.60
C ARG A 152 7.58 -12.45 -11.12
N PRO A 153 8.15 -12.32 -9.91
CA PRO A 153 8.55 -11.03 -9.35
C PRO A 153 9.64 -10.32 -10.17
N GLU A 154 10.38 -11.05 -11.01
CA GLU A 154 11.41 -10.50 -11.92
C GLU A 154 10.85 -9.47 -12.92
N GLY A 155 9.55 -9.56 -13.25
CA GLY A 155 8.90 -8.63 -14.19
C GLY A 155 8.25 -7.42 -13.52
N TRP A 156 8.38 -7.26 -12.21
CA TRP A 156 7.73 -6.20 -11.46
C TRP A 156 8.60 -4.94 -11.46
N ASN A 157 7.95 -3.79 -11.61
CA ASN A 157 8.59 -2.51 -11.32
C ASN A 157 8.45 -2.16 -9.83
N SER A 158 9.16 -1.12 -9.39
CA SER A 158 9.17 -0.69 -7.99
C SER A 158 7.76 -0.39 -7.45
N LEU A 159 6.90 0.21 -8.28
CA LEU A 159 5.55 0.58 -7.87
C LEU A 159 4.62 -0.63 -7.73
N LEU A 160 4.67 -1.59 -8.65
CA LEU A 160 3.90 -2.84 -8.55
C LEU A 160 4.35 -3.67 -7.35
N PHE A 161 5.67 -3.72 -7.11
CA PHE A 161 6.21 -4.36 -5.90
C PHE A 161 5.67 -3.69 -4.63
N GLY A 162 5.67 -2.35 -4.57
CA GLY A 162 5.08 -1.62 -3.45
C GLY A 162 3.60 -1.93 -3.24
N ASN A 163 2.81 -1.86 -4.32
CA ASN A 163 1.36 -2.02 -4.25
C ASN A 163 0.90 -3.43 -3.90
N ILE A 164 1.69 -4.47 -4.22
CA ILE A 164 1.33 -5.87 -3.95
C ILE A 164 2.17 -6.46 -2.81
N ALA A 165 3.50 -6.43 -2.88
CA ALA A 165 4.34 -7.11 -1.89
C ALA A 165 4.26 -6.42 -0.53
N ILE A 166 4.39 -5.09 -0.49
CA ILE A 166 4.41 -4.35 0.77
C ILE A 166 3.03 -4.39 1.43
N THR A 167 1.95 -4.16 0.68
CA THR A 167 0.58 -4.24 1.22
C THR A 167 0.23 -5.65 1.71
N PHE A 168 0.65 -6.69 1.00
CA PHE A 168 0.49 -8.08 1.44
C PHE A 168 1.30 -8.39 2.71
N MET A 169 2.54 -7.87 2.81
CA MET A 169 3.35 -7.99 4.02
C MET A 169 2.67 -7.30 5.21
N LEU A 170 2.15 -6.08 5.02
CA LEU A 170 1.42 -5.36 6.07
C LEU A 170 0.16 -6.12 6.51
N PHE A 171 -0.59 -6.71 5.57
CA PHE A 171 -1.70 -7.61 5.89
C PHE A 171 -1.25 -8.82 6.72
N CYS A 172 -0.14 -9.47 6.35
CA CYS A 172 0.43 -10.57 7.12
C CYS A 172 0.81 -10.14 8.55
N CYS A 173 1.40 -8.96 8.71
CA CYS A 173 1.71 -8.39 10.03
C CYS A 173 0.42 -8.16 10.84
N ARG A 174 -0.66 -7.67 10.23
CA ARG A 174 -1.96 -7.49 10.89
C ARG A 174 -2.54 -8.84 11.32
N LEU A 175 -2.49 -9.85 10.45
CA LEU A 175 -2.92 -11.21 10.77
C LEU A 175 -2.09 -11.82 11.91
N ALA A 176 -0.77 -11.61 11.91
CA ALA A 176 0.12 -12.05 12.98
C ALA A 176 -0.20 -11.35 14.31
N TRP A 177 -0.55 -10.06 14.30
CA TRP A 177 -1.05 -9.39 15.49
C TRP A 177 -2.39 -9.99 15.97
N TYR A 178 -3.31 -10.28 15.03
CA TYR A 178 -4.59 -10.92 15.32
C TYR A 178 -4.43 -12.28 15.98
N LEU A 179 -3.54 -13.12 15.45
CA LEU A 179 -3.27 -14.46 15.97
C LEU A 179 -2.48 -14.42 17.28
N GLY A 180 -1.69 -13.37 17.53
CA GLY A 180 -0.93 -13.17 18.75
C GLY A 180 -1.68 -12.32 19.78
N PRO A 181 -1.28 -11.04 20.04
CA PRO A 181 -1.89 -10.21 21.07
C PRO A 181 -3.40 -9.98 20.91
N GLY A 182 -3.90 -9.98 19.68
CA GLY A 182 -5.32 -9.82 19.38
C GLY A 182 -6.18 -11.01 19.81
N SER A 183 -5.64 -12.23 19.84
CA SER A 183 -6.35 -13.46 20.18
C SER A 183 -6.26 -13.82 21.67
N ALA A 184 -5.35 -13.17 22.42
CA ALA A 184 -5.07 -13.49 23.81
C ALA A 184 -6.36 -13.41 24.67
N SER A 185 -6.94 -14.58 24.94
CA SER A 185 -8.12 -14.72 25.79
C SER A 185 -7.79 -14.31 27.22
N ILE A 186 -8.74 -13.62 27.85
CA ILE A 186 -8.74 -13.37 29.30
C ILE A 186 -8.82 -14.74 29.97
N LYS A 187 -7.70 -15.27 30.46
CA LYS A 187 -7.71 -16.49 31.26
C LYS A 187 -8.45 -16.21 32.56
N VAL A 188 -9.73 -16.57 32.64
CA VAL A 188 -10.46 -16.62 33.91
C VAL A 188 -9.83 -17.75 34.71
N LYS A 189 -9.20 -17.40 35.84
CA LYS A 189 -8.69 -18.39 36.79
C LYS A 189 -9.91 -19.01 37.47
N THR A 190 -10.37 -20.16 37.00
CA THR A 190 -11.30 -21.00 37.76
C THR A 190 -10.54 -21.50 38.98
N SER A 191 -10.96 -21.02 40.15
CA SER A 191 -10.41 -21.38 41.45
C SER A 191 -10.90 -22.74 41.90
#